data_AF-Q3KZ74-F1
#
_entry.id   AF-Q3KZ74-F1
#
_cell.length_a   1.000
_cell.length_b   1.000
_cell.length_c   1.000
_cell.angle_alpha   90.00
_cell.angle_beta   90.00
_cell.angle_gamma   90.00
#
_symmetry.space_group_name_H-M   'P 1'
#
loop_
_entity.id
_entity.type
_entity.pdbx_description
1 polymer ?
#
loop_
_entity_poly.entity_id
_entity_poly.type
_entity_poly.pdbx_seq_one_letter_code
_entity_poly.pdbx_strand_id
1 'polypeptide(L)'
;MSSEVRSLLLLILDMTPASWGFCTSDFGLPNCIEAALGFANSHLMLSSFNEVAVIGVTPSQIKFIYPNHSETLVGASNDGQNDALSCMNNTVRQLSLDLVTSCSSTSTQIVLAGAIIKGLCYYLRRCRELK
;
A
#
# COMPACT_ATOMS: atom_id res chain seq x y z
N MET A 1 -16.47 -27.60 8.81
CA MET A 1 -15.64 -26.42 9.02
C MET A 1 -15.49 -25.75 7.67
N SER A 2 -16.08 -24.58 7.45
CA SER A 2 -15.89 -23.84 6.20
C SER A 2 -14.40 -23.53 6.08
N SER A 3 -13.75 -23.90 4.98
CA SER A 3 -12.41 -23.41 4.68
C SER A 3 -12.50 -21.89 4.57
N GLU A 4 -11.98 -21.16 5.57
CA GLU A 4 -11.98 -19.70 5.53
C GLU A 4 -11.14 -19.25 4.33
N VAL A 5 -11.80 -18.62 3.37
CA VAL A 5 -11.19 -18.17 2.13
C VAL A 5 -10.34 -16.94 2.43
N ARG A 6 -9.03 -17.06 2.31
CA ARG A 6 -8.10 -15.92 2.43
C ARG A 6 -8.15 -15.09 1.16
N SER A 7 -8.21 -13.76 1.29
CA SER A 7 -8.18 -12.85 0.14
C SER A 7 -7.07 -11.80 0.29
N LEU A 8 -6.21 -11.72 -0.72
CA LEU A 8 -5.20 -10.68 -0.83
C LEU A 8 -5.72 -9.50 -1.67
N LEU A 9 -5.77 -8.31 -1.06
CA LEU A 9 -6.00 -7.05 -1.77
C LEU A 9 -4.65 -6.40 -2.11
N LEU A 10 -4.43 -6.10 -3.39
CA LEU A 10 -3.20 -5.50 -3.89
C LEU A 10 -3.50 -4.10 -4.44
N LEU A 11 -3.09 -3.07 -3.71
CA LEU A 11 -3.29 -1.66 -4.07
C LEU A 11 -2.04 -1.12 -4.73
N ILE A 12 -2.18 -0.57 -5.94
CA ILE A 12 -1.11 0.14 -6.66
C ILE A 12 -1.54 1.59 -6.78
N LEU A 13 -0.80 2.48 -6.12
CA LEU A 13 -1.11 3.90 -6.02
C LEU A 13 -0.12 4.71 -6.85
N ASP A 14 -0.62 5.48 -7.80
CA ASP A 14 0.16 6.52 -8.47
C ASP A 14 0.41 7.66 -7.47
N MET A 15 1.67 7.94 -7.19
CA MET A 15 2.14 8.99 -6.29
C MET A 15 3.03 9.99 -7.04
N THR A 16 2.90 10.07 -8.37
CA THR A 16 3.67 10.99 -9.21
C THR A 16 3.41 12.45 -8.81
N PRO A 17 4.38 13.17 -8.22
CA PRO A 17 4.13 14.49 -7.66
C PRO A 17 3.67 15.51 -8.70
N ALA A 18 4.24 15.45 -9.91
CA ALA A 18 3.86 16.32 -11.01
C ALA A 18 2.37 16.15 -11.37
N SER A 19 1.89 14.92 -11.50
CA SER A 19 0.49 14.61 -11.83
C SER A 19 -0.47 15.13 -10.76
N TRP A 20 -0.17 14.89 -9.48
CA TRP A 20 -1.00 15.36 -8.37
C TRP A 20 -0.90 16.88 -8.16
N GLY A 21 0.23 17.51 -8.48
CA GLY A 21 0.41 18.95 -8.39
C GLY A 21 -0.37 19.74 -9.46
N PHE A 22 -0.69 19.12 -10.59
CA PHE A 22 -1.60 19.71 -11.59
C PHE A 22 -3.08 19.48 -11.30
N CYS A 23 -3.42 18.67 -10.28
CA CYS A 23 -4.79 18.46 -9.89
C CYS A 23 -5.35 19.73 -9.23
N THR A 24 -6.31 20.38 -9.90
CA THR A 24 -6.97 21.59 -9.38
C THR A 24 -8.18 21.30 -8.50
N SER A 25 -8.45 20.03 -8.22
CA SER A 25 -9.56 19.65 -7.34
C SER A 25 -9.14 19.72 -5.87
N ASP A 26 -10.11 19.88 -4.97
CA ASP A 26 -9.88 19.76 -3.53
C ASP A 26 -9.46 18.32 -3.11
N PHE A 27 -9.52 17.36 -4.04
CA PHE A 27 -9.08 15.99 -3.84
C PHE A 27 -7.60 15.83 -4.24
N GLY A 28 -6.73 15.94 -3.25
CA GLY A 28 -5.29 15.74 -3.41
C GLY A 28 -4.83 14.32 -3.13
N LEU A 29 -3.52 14.08 -3.32
CA LEU A 29 -2.88 12.81 -2.98
C LEU A 29 -3.12 12.38 -1.52
N PRO A 30 -3.08 13.27 -0.50
CA PRO A 30 -3.40 12.88 0.87
C PRO A 30 -4.82 12.30 0.99
N ASN A 31 -5.82 12.91 0.34
CA ASN A 31 -7.19 12.41 0.35
C ASN A 31 -7.31 11.04 -0.35
N CYS A 32 -6.56 10.85 -1.45
CA CYS A 32 -6.48 9.56 -2.14
C CYS A 32 -5.91 8.46 -1.24
N ILE A 33 -4.85 8.76 -0.50
CA ILE A 33 -4.23 7.82 0.45
C ILE A 33 -5.22 7.48 1.56
N GLU A 34 -5.92 8.45 2.16
CA GLU A 34 -6.92 8.17 3.20
C GLU A 34 -8.09 7.33 2.67
N ALA A 35 -8.56 7.58 1.46
CA ALA A 35 -9.60 6.77 0.83
C ALA A 35 -9.12 5.33 0.58
N ALA A 36 -7.88 5.16 0.10
CA ALA A 36 -7.26 3.85 -0.10
C ALA A 36 -7.08 3.09 1.22
N LEU A 37 -6.69 3.78 2.29
CA LEU A 37 -6.59 3.20 3.64
C LEU A 37 -7.96 2.80 4.18
N GLY A 38 -9.00 3.64 4.01
CA GLY A 38 -10.38 3.29 4.38
C GLY A 38 -10.86 2.02 3.67
N PHE A 39 -10.56 1.90 2.38
CA PHE A 39 -10.88 0.70 1.59
C PHE A 39 -10.07 -0.53 2.06
N ALA A 40 -8.76 -0.38 2.29
CA ALA A 40 -7.91 -1.46 2.80
C ALA A 40 -8.37 -1.94 4.18
N ASN A 41 -8.69 -1.02 5.09
CA ASN A 41 -9.18 -1.35 6.43
C ASN A 41 -10.52 -2.07 6.36
N SER A 42 -11.43 -1.62 5.47
CA SER A 42 -12.69 -2.32 5.24
C SER A 42 -12.47 -3.74 4.77
N HIS A 43 -11.52 -3.97 3.84
CA HIS A 43 -11.14 -5.32 3.39
C HIS A 43 -10.61 -6.19 4.53
N LEU A 44 -9.73 -5.66 5.38
CA LEU A 44 -9.19 -6.38 6.54
C LEU A 44 -10.25 -6.69 7.60
N MET A 45 -11.27 -5.83 7.76
CA MET A 45 -12.38 -6.05 8.70
C MET A 45 -13.36 -7.13 8.23
N LEU A 46 -13.40 -7.47 6.93
CA LEU A 46 -14.26 -8.54 6.42
C LEU A 46 -13.82 -9.93 6.87
N SER A 47 -12.52 -10.15 7.11
CA SER A 47 -11.98 -11.42 7.57
C SER A 47 -10.59 -11.23 8.17
N SER A 48 -10.32 -11.88 9.30
CA SER A 48 -8.96 -11.92 9.91
C SER A 48 -7.92 -12.62 9.05
N PHE A 49 -8.33 -13.32 7.99
CA PHE A 49 -7.45 -13.96 7.01
C PHE A 49 -7.17 -13.10 5.77
N ASN A 50 -7.82 -11.95 5.66
CA ASN A 50 -7.56 -11.03 4.57
C ASN A 50 -6.21 -10.37 4.77
N GLU A 51 -5.50 -10.19 3.65
CA GLU A 51 -4.20 -9.54 3.60
C GLU A 51 -4.28 -8.34 2.66
N VAL A 52 -3.43 -7.34 2.91
CA VAL A 52 -3.28 -6.16 2.06
C VAL A 52 -1.80 -6.00 1.69
N ALA A 53 -1.55 -5.61 0.45
CA ALA A 53 -0.27 -5.07 0.00
C ALA A 53 -0.50 -3.73 -0.70
N VAL A 54 0.34 -2.74 -0.41
CA VAL A 54 0.30 -1.40 -0.99
C VAL A 54 1.63 -1.12 -1.70
N ILE A 55 1.55 -0.78 -2.98
CA ILE A 55 2.67 -0.39 -3.84
C ILE A 55 2.48 1.07 -4.21
N GLY A 56 3.48 1.90 -3.92
CA GLY A 56 3.56 3.29 -4.38
C GLY A 56 4.39 3.36 -5.66
N VAL A 57 3.95 4.20 -6.59
CA VAL A 57 4.59 4.38 -7.90
C VAL A 57 4.87 5.86 -8.14
N THR A 58 6.10 6.18 -8.52
CA THR A 58 6.52 7.48 -9.04
C THR A 58 7.25 7.27 -10.37
N PRO A 59 7.59 8.31 -11.14
CA PRO A 59 8.35 8.16 -12.37
C PRO A 59 9.73 7.51 -12.15
N SER A 60 10.33 7.70 -10.97
CA SER A 60 11.67 7.20 -10.63
C SER A 60 11.67 5.89 -9.85
N GLN A 61 10.57 5.50 -9.21
CA GLN A 61 10.58 4.38 -8.27
C GLN A 61 9.24 3.63 -8.18
N ILE A 62 9.35 2.32 -7.99
CA ILE A 62 8.23 1.44 -7.60
C ILE A 62 8.59 0.81 -6.26
N LYS A 63 7.83 1.12 -5.21
CA LYS A 63 8.17 0.73 -3.82
C LYS A 63 6.99 0.00 -3.16
N PHE A 64 7.27 -1.09 -2.43
CA PHE A 64 6.30 -1.62 -1.48
C PHE A 64 6.23 -0.64 -0.30
N ILE A 65 5.07 -0.04 -0.12
CA ILE A 65 4.73 0.79 1.03
C ILE A 65 4.31 -0.11 2.19
N TYR A 66 3.52 -1.15 1.88
CA TYR A 66 3.15 -2.19 2.84
C TYR A 66 3.06 -3.56 2.12
N PRO A 67 3.45 -4.68 2.75
CA PRO A 67 4.17 -4.76 4.01
C PRO A 67 5.60 -4.19 3.89
N ASN A 68 6.04 -3.44 4.90
CA ASN A 68 7.41 -2.95 4.97
C ASN A 68 8.29 -3.94 5.74
N HIS A 69 9.24 -4.58 5.06
CA HIS A 69 10.16 -5.55 5.67
C HIS A 69 11.04 -4.94 6.78
N SER A 70 11.19 -3.61 6.83
CA SER A 70 11.96 -2.94 7.89
C SER A 70 11.25 -2.91 9.25
N GLU A 71 9.93 -3.09 9.30
CA GLU A 71 9.15 -3.02 10.55
C GLU A 71 8.91 -4.38 11.20
N THR A 72 9.28 -5.49 10.56
CA THR A 72 9.10 -6.85 11.10
C THR A 72 9.95 -7.10 12.37
N LEU A 73 10.76 -6.13 12.82
CA LEU A 73 11.64 -6.22 13.98
C LEU A 73 11.14 -5.44 15.21
N VAL A 74 10.09 -4.62 15.13
CA VAL A 74 9.67 -3.77 16.26
C VAL A 74 8.17 -3.87 16.49
N GLY A 75 7.76 -4.69 17.46
CA GLY A 75 6.45 -4.57 18.10
C GLY A 75 5.48 -5.73 17.92
N ALA A 76 5.88 -6.94 18.36
CA ALA A 76 4.88 -7.88 18.89
C ALA A 76 4.51 -7.41 20.33
N SER A 77 3.72 -6.35 20.43
CA SER A 77 3.07 -5.92 21.67
C SER A 77 1.60 -6.32 21.63
N ASN A 78 1.14 -6.94 22.72
CA ASN A 78 -0.11 -7.67 22.88
C ASN A 78 -1.39 -6.78 22.99
N ASP A 79 -1.54 -5.73 22.19
CA ASP A 79 -2.71 -4.84 22.28
C ASP A 79 -3.43 -4.71 20.91
N GLY A 80 -4.74 -4.98 20.91
CA GLY A 80 -5.77 -4.56 19.94
C GLY A 80 -5.56 -4.77 18.42
N GLN A 81 -6.56 -5.37 17.76
CA GLN A 81 -6.69 -5.32 16.28
C GLN A 81 -6.71 -3.88 15.73
N ASN A 82 -7.21 -2.92 16.52
CA ASN A 82 -7.21 -1.49 16.17
C ASN A 82 -5.81 -0.87 16.17
N ASP A 83 -4.89 -1.38 16.99
CA ASP A 83 -3.51 -0.87 17.06
C ASP A 83 -2.70 -1.35 15.85
N ALA A 84 -2.93 -2.59 15.39
CA ALA A 84 -2.34 -3.11 14.16
C ALA A 84 -2.78 -2.33 12.91
N LEU A 85 -4.08 -2.00 12.79
CA LEU A 85 -4.60 -1.17 11.69
C LEU A 85 -4.03 0.24 11.76
N SER A 86 -3.97 0.83 12.96
CA SER A 86 -3.41 2.17 13.16
C SER A 86 -1.91 2.21 12.82
N CYS A 87 -1.15 1.18 13.19
CA CYS A 87 0.25 1.01 12.83
C CYS A 87 0.41 0.96 11.31
N MET A 88 -0.31 0.06 10.61
CA MET A 88 -0.30 -0.03 9.16
C MET A 88 -0.62 1.32 8.50
N ASN A 89 -1.68 2.01 8.96
CA ASN A 89 -2.08 3.30 8.40
C ASN A 89 -0.95 4.34 8.54
N ASN A 90 -0.30 4.41 9.69
CA ASN A 90 0.80 5.34 9.94
C ASN A 90 2.04 5.00 9.09
N THR A 91 2.38 3.73 8.97
CA THR A 91 3.46 3.24 8.09
C THR A 91 3.20 3.64 6.64
N VAL A 92 1.98 3.42 6.15
CA VAL A 92 1.60 3.77 4.77
C VAL A 92 1.71 5.27 4.55
N ARG A 93 1.23 6.11 5.46
CA ARG A 93 1.35 7.57 5.36
C ARG A 93 2.81 8.01 5.30
N GLN A 94 3.62 7.53 6.24
CA GLN A 94 5.03 7.92 6.35
C GLN A 94 5.82 7.53 5.10
N LEU A 95 5.71 6.28 4.66
CA LEU A 95 6.46 5.80 3.50
C LEU A 95 5.95 6.38 2.18
N SER A 96 4.67 6.75 2.10
CA SER A 96 4.14 7.50 0.95
C SER A 96 4.72 8.90 0.90
N LEU A 97 4.79 9.59 2.04
CA LEU A 97 5.43 10.90 2.14
C LEU A 97 6.91 10.82 1.75
N ASP A 98 7.65 9.84 2.27
CA ASP A 98 9.06 9.60 1.93
C ASP A 98 9.24 9.32 0.43
N LEU A 99 8.34 8.53 -0.17
CA LEU A 99 8.40 8.22 -1.60
C LEU A 99 8.13 9.45 -2.48
N VAL A 100 7.16 10.28 -2.12
CA VAL A 100 6.82 11.52 -2.84
C VAL A 100 7.95 12.54 -2.70
N THR A 101 8.45 12.77 -1.49
CA THR A 101 9.49 13.78 -1.21
C THR A 101 10.85 13.42 -1.78
N SER A 102 11.15 12.12 -1.94
CA SER A 102 12.37 11.65 -2.62
C SER A 102 12.28 11.70 -4.14
N CYS A 103 11.10 11.96 -4.72
CA CYS A 103 10.93 12.07 -6.16
C CYS A 103 11.21 13.51 -6.64
N SER A 104 12.40 13.72 -7.21
CA SER A 104 12.79 14.99 -7.86
C SER A 104 12.36 15.11 -9.32
N SER A 105 11.72 14.10 -9.89
CA SER A 105 11.29 14.10 -11.29
C SER A 105 10.09 15.02 -11.50
N THR A 106 10.16 15.84 -12.55
CA THR A 106 9.03 16.63 -13.06
C THR A 106 8.22 15.87 -14.12
N SER A 107 8.59 14.62 -14.42
CA SER A 107 7.89 13.78 -15.37
C SER A 107 6.49 13.44 -14.85
N THR A 108 5.51 13.45 -15.75
CA THR A 108 4.16 12.93 -15.52
C THR A 108 4.01 11.48 -16.00
N GLN A 109 5.09 10.86 -16.48
CA GLN A 109 5.07 9.46 -16.93
C GLN A 109 5.06 8.51 -15.73
N ILE A 110 4.15 7.54 -15.77
CA ILE A 110 4.05 6.48 -14.77
C ILE A 110 4.66 5.17 -15.28
N VAL A 111 5.43 4.49 -14.44
CA VAL A 111 5.97 3.14 -14.71
C VAL A 111 5.00 2.04 -14.27
N LEU A 112 3.74 2.17 -14.67
CA LEU A 112 2.64 1.30 -14.19
C LEU A 112 2.82 -0.17 -14.53
N ALA A 113 3.32 -0.49 -15.73
CA ALA A 113 3.56 -1.88 -16.14
C ALA A 113 4.53 -2.60 -15.18
N GLY A 114 5.60 -1.91 -14.75
CA GLY A 114 6.54 -2.44 -13.77
C GLY A 114 5.88 -2.68 -12.41
N ALA A 115 5.00 -1.77 -11.98
CA ALA A 115 4.27 -1.91 -10.73
C ALA A 115 3.30 -3.09 -10.74
N ILE A 116 2.58 -3.29 -11.84
CA ILE A 116 1.70 -4.45 -12.03
C ILE A 116 2.51 -5.75 -11.99
N ILE A 117 3.62 -5.84 -12.72
CA ILE A 117 4.49 -7.02 -12.71
C ILE A 117 4.97 -7.31 -11.28
N LYS A 118 5.41 -6.28 -10.55
CA LYS A 118 5.87 -6.41 -9.15
C LYS A 118 4.74 -6.91 -8.23
N GLY A 119 3.52 -6.40 -8.42
CA GLY A 119 2.33 -6.86 -7.70
C GLY A 119 1.97 -8.31 -8.01
N LEU A 120 1.96 -8.70 -9.29
CA LEU A 120 1.70 -10.08 -9.71
C LEU A 120 2.76 -11.05 -9.17
N CYS A 121 4.03 -10.68 -9.21
CA CYS A 121 5.10 -11.48 -8.62
C CYS A 121 4.90 -11.68 -7.10
N TYR A 122 4.46 -10.64 -6.39
CA TYR A 122 4.13 -10.74 -4.98
C TYR A 122 2.93 -11.66 -4.73
N TYR A 123 1.84 -11.50 -5.49
CA TYR A 123 0.69 -12.38 -5.43
C TYR A 123 1.08 -13.85 -5.65
N LEU A 124 1.83 -14.14 -6.72
CA LEU A 124 2.31 -15.50 -7.03
C LEU A 124 3.18 -16.07 -5.91
N ARG A 125 4.02 -15.25 -5.29
CA ARG A 125 4.81 -15.64 -4.12
C ARG A 125 3.91 -15.98 -2.93
N ARG A 126 2.94 -15.13 -2.60
CA ARG A 126 1.97 -15.39 -1.51
C ARG A 126 1.17 -16.66 -1.75
N CYS A 127 0.74 -16.94 -2.98
CA CYS A 127 0.07 -18.19 -3.34
C CYS A 127 0.95 -19.45 -3.12
N ARG A 128 2.28 -19.32 -3.15
CA ARG A 128 3.20 -20.43 -2.89
C ARG A 128 3.48 -20.61 -1.40
N GLU A 129 3.63 -19.52 -0.66
CA GLU A 129 3.93 -19.53 0.78
C GLU A 129 2.71 -19.89 1.65
N LEU A 130 1.50 -19.75 1.11
CA LEU A 130 0.23 -19.96 1.83
C LEU A 130 -0.47 -21.29 1.49
N LYS A 131 0.22 -22.22 0.82
CA LYS A 131 -0.23 -23.61 0.66
C LYS A 131 0.25 -24.46 1.84
#